data_AF-A0A975PGA8-F1
#
_entry.id   AF-A0A975PGA8-F1
#
_cell.length_a   1.000
_cell.length_b   1.000
_cell.length_c   1.000
_cell.angle_alpha   90.00
_cell.angle_beta   90.00
_cell.angle_gamma   90.00
#
_symmetry.space_group_name_H-M   'P 1'
#
loop_
_entity.id
_entity.type
_entity.pdbx_description
1 polymer ?
#
loop_
_entity_poly.entity_id
_entity_poly.type
_entity_poly.pdbx_seq_one_letter_code
_entity_poly.pdbx_strand_id
1 'polypeptide(L)'
;MNTLDALFQWLLAASLRASVVAVVVLSLRGLLRPWLSAWWRHALWLPVVMVLILPAFPVLPWSPFPAEKTAAPVPTVVEPDFAPAPAVPETLPVAASPEQPRFTTMNLLAVVWLCGAGAFLIVGATGYRKSLKRAEWNGAEPEPKLIVTIQMAAAKVGLKGLPRVLVSPEVESPAVTGLLRPLLLLPAGFPQGLSDNEARLILLHELTHLKRRDLSVNWLLCLLQAVHWFNPVMWFSFSRLRADREAACDAQVLALEKEDLRADYGHALLKLQTATPPFGHGLAFVGFFKRGMDLHTRIREISRYRRVHPAWNAAAAVVVGVCTLFGITKAEPPAPAPAEGKSETTAKKDAGALPVQQVVANRLREIVIPEVDFADTTLEEAVAYLRLVSTADDPGTGTPKGINFVIQVKNGVQLPRMKSLRLKNVPLAIALKYVCDQTRMSYRVDEAGSVILAPQTLGDGAAPPTAASSGQAYLNNKLKAIVIPSIQFEDTTLEEAINLLRKRSVELDVKETDPAKKGVNFVIRQRKGEEAPGANPEEGSPKIKGLRLQNVPLGTALKYIADQTRMTCTVDDYAVTLVPSEMAK
;
A
#
# COMPACT_ATOMS: atom_id res chain seq x y z
N MET A 1 -19.83 -4.04 12.35
CA MET A 1 -18.46 -4.38 12.76
C MET A 1 -18.39 -4.28 14.27
N ASN A 2 -17.91 -5.31 14.95
CA ASN A 2 -17.72 -5.25 16.40
C ASN A 2 -16.67 -4.18 16.73
N THR A 3 -16.86 -3.43 17.82
CA THR A 3 -15.91 -2.39 18.27
C THR A 3 -14.50 -2.96 18.49
N LEU A 4 -14.42 -4.20 18.95
CA LEU A 4 -13.17 -4.95 19.13
C LEU A 4 -12.45 -5.20 17.80
N ASP A 5 -13.18 -5.57 16.74
CA ASP A 5 -12.60 -5.79 15.41
C ASP A 5 -12.04 -4.49 14.83
N ALA A 6 -12.79 -3.38 14.96
CA ALA A 6 -12.34 -2.07 14.49
C ALA A 6 -11.09 -1.59 15.24
N LEU A 7 -11.05 -1.77 16.57
CA LEU A 7 -9.90 -1.44 17.40
C LEU A 7 -8.66 -2.28 17.02
N PHE A 8 -8.84 -3.58 16.82
CA PHE A 8 -7.74 -4.47 16.47
C PHE A 8 -7.20 -4.21 15.06
N GLN A 9 -8.08 -3.93 14.08
CA GLN A 9 -7.66 -3.52 12.74
C GLN A 9 -6.90 -2.20 12.75
N TRP A 10 -7.40 -1.21 13.51
CA TRP A 10 -6.69 0.05 13.72
C TRP A 10 -5.30 -0.19 14.32
N LEU A 11 -5.21 -1.07 15.33
CA LEU A 11 -3.95 -1.40 15.98
C LEU A 11 -2.95 -2.04 15.01
N LEU A 12 -3.40 -3.00 14.19
CA LEU A 12 -2.54 -3.63 13.18
C LEU A 12 -2.02 -2.60 12.17
N ALA A 13 -2.89 -1.69 11.71
CA ALA A 13 -2.51 -0.60 10.82
C ALA A 13 -1.50 0.36 11.47
N ALA A 14 -1.74 0.77 12.73
CA ALA A 14 -0.83 1.62 13.49
C ALA A 14 0.53 0.93 13.72
N SER A 15 0.54 -0.37 14.05
CA SER A 15 1.73 -1.19 14.22
C SER A 15 2.56 -1.26 12.93
N LEU A 16 1.91 -1.45 11.78
CA LEU A 16 2.58 -1.48 10.47
C LEU A 16 3.18 -0.11 10.11
N ARG A 17 2.41 0.98 10.28
CA ARG A 17 2.91 2.35 10.02
C ARG A 17 4.09 2.68 10.93
N ALA A 18 3.98 2.37 12.22
CA ALA A 18 5.05 2.59 13.19
C ALA A 18 6.32 1.80 12.82
N SER A 19 6.19 0.56 12.31
CA SER A 19 7.33 -0.20 11.79
C SER A 19 8.01 0.49 10.61
N VAL A 20 7.25 1.04 9.65
CA VAL A 20 7.81 1.78 8.51
C VAL A 20 8.56 3.02 9.00
N VAL A 21 7.95 3.82 9.87
CA VAL A 21 8.59 5.01 10.46
C VAL A 21 9.83 4.62 11.27
N ALA A 22 9.77 3.52 12.02
CA ALA A 22 10.90 3.04 12.80
C ALA A 22 12.09 2.63 11.92
N VAL A 23 11.85 1.98 10.77
CA VAL A 23 12.91 1.66 9.80
C VAL A 23 13.53 2.93 9.23
N VAL A 24 12.73 3.93 8.87
CA VAL A 24 13.24 5.24 8.42
C VAL A 24 14.08 5.90 9.51
N VAL A 25 13.62 5.91 10.75
CA VAL A 25 14.35 6.45 11.90
C VAL A 25 15.67 5.72 12.11
N LEU A 26 15.69 4.39 12.03
CA LEU A 26 16.90 3.59 12.16
C LEU A 26 17.94 3.92 11.06
N SER A 27 17.49 4.06 9.81
CA SER A 27 18.34 4.45 8.68
C SER A 27 18.91 5.86 8.85
N LEU A 28 18.05 6.84 9.15
CA LEU A 28 18.46 8.23 9.37
C LEU A 28 19.43 8.34 10.55
N ARG A 29 19.17 7.62 11.64
CA ARG A 29 20.04 7.57 12.81
C ARG A 29 21.40 6.94 12.50
N GLY A 30 21.46 5.97 11.61
CA GLY A 30 22.72 5.38 11.13
C GLY A 30 23.53 6.36 10.29
N LEU A 31 22.88 6.98 9.30
CA LEU A 31 23.51 7.87 8.31
C LEU A 31 23.93 9.21 8.92
N LEU A 32 23.07 9.81 9.75
CA LEU A 32 23.28 11.13 10.34
C LEU A 32 23.99 11.07 11.71
N ARG A 33 24.49 9.88 12.12
CA ARG A 33 25.20 9.69 13.39
C ARG A 33 26.33 10.70 13.67
N PRO A 34 27.19 11.09 12.71
CA PRO A 34 28.27 12.04 13.00
C PRO A 34 27.77 13.48 13.19
N TRP A 35 26.58 13.82 12.69
CA TRP A 35 26.05 15.18 12.69
C TRP A 35 24.98 15.40 13.77
N LEU A 36 24.32 14.33 14.23
CA LEU A 36 23.30 14.40 15.27
C LEU A 36 23.88 14.23 16.67
N SER A 37 23.51 15.13 17.57
CA SER A 37 23.78 14.95 18.99
C SER A 37 23.04 13.72 19.54
N ALA A 38 23.51 13.20 20.68
CA ALA A 38 22.83 12.11 21.37
C ALA A 38 21.36 12.44 21.71
N TRP A 39 21.09 13.71 22.05
CA TRP A 39 19.73 14.17 22.31
C TRP A 39 18.83 14.08 21.06
N TRP A 40 19.30 14.51 19.89
CA TRP A 40 18.50 14.42 18.66
C TRP A 40 18.30 12.99 18.19
N ARG A 41 19.28 12.11 18.38
CA ARG A 41 19.09 10.66 18.11
C ARG A 41 17.99 10.06 18.96
N HIS A 42 17.86 10.49 20.21
CA HIS A 42 16.73 10.12 21.06
C HIS A 42 15.42 10.76 20.58
N ALA A 43 15.43 12.03 20.20
CA ALA A 43 14.24 12.76 19.72
C ALA A 43 13.67 12.19 18.39
N LEU A 44 14.51 11.56 17.54
CA LEU A 44 14.05 10.89 16.32
C LEU A 44 13.06 9.74 16.56
N TRP A 45 12.95 9.23 17.79
CA TRP A 45 11.96 8.21 18.13
C TRP A 45 10.58 8.78 18.48
N LEU A 46 10.46 10.10 18.68
CA LEU A 46 9.19 10.76 18.97
C LEU A 46 8.12 10.49 17.88
N PRO A 47 8.41 10.57 16.57
CA PRO A 47 7.47 10.15 15.51
C PRO A 47 6.91 8.74 15.71
N VAL A 48 7.76 7.76 16.03
CA VAL A 48 7.35 6.36 16.22
C VAL A 48 6.38 6.24 17.39
N VAL A 49 6.70 6.87 18.52
CA VAL A 49 5.84 6.86 19.71
C VAL A 49 4.51 7.58 19.44
N MET A 50 4.53 8.71 18.73
CA MET A 50 3.33 9.45 18.33
C MET A 50 2.40 8.59 17.47
N VAL A 51 2.94 7.89 16.46
CA VAL A 51 2.16 7.02 15.57
C VAL A 51 1.46 5.88 16.31
N LEU A 52 2.07 5.37 17.38
CA LEU A 52 1.48 4.29 18.18
C LEU A 52 0.38 4.75 19.13
N ILE A 53 0.36 6.03 19.50
CA ILE A 53 -0.57 6.60 20.48
C ILE A 53 -1.76 7.29 19.80
N LEU A 54 -1.55 7.92 18.65
CA LEU A 54 -2.55 8.76 17.98
C LEU A 54 -3.72 7.92 17.44
N PRO A 55 -4.94 8.02 18.02
CA PRO A 55 -6.09 7.23 17.59
C PRO A 55 -6.58 7.62 16.19
N ALA A 56 -6.38 8.88 15.82
CA ALA A 56 -6.69 9.42 14.51
C ALA A 56 -5.49 10.20 13.98
N PHE A 57 -5.31 10.12 12.67
CA PHE A 57 -4.17 10.68 11.96
C PHE A 57 -4.67 11.84 11.09
N PRO A 58 -4.06 13.04 11.15
CA PRO A 58 -4.44 14.15 10.28
C PRO A 58 -4.33 13.76 8.80
N VAL A 59 -5.27 14.26 7.99
CA VAL A 59 -5.33 14.01 6.55
C VAL A 59 -4.52 15.08 5.82
N LEU A 60 -3.60 14.69 4.93
CA LEU A 60 -2.84 15.60 4.06
C LEU A 60 -2.79 15.09 2.60
N PRO A 61 -2.67 15.99 1.60
CA PRO A 61 -2.75 15.63 0.18
C PRO A 61 -1.62 14.70 -0.32
N TRP A 62 -0.47 14.67 0.35
CA TRP A 62 0.76 14.03 -0.13
C TRP A 62 1.25 12.89 0.78
N SER A 63 0.37 12.32 1.60
CA SER A 63 0.74 11.22 2.50
C SER A 63 1.09 9.93 1.74
N PRO A 64 2.16 9.22 2.14
CA PRO A 64 2.57 7.94 1.54
C PRO A 64 1.63 6.77 1.91
N PHE A 65 0.78 6.95 2.92
CA PHE A 65 -0.15 5.93 3.38
C PHE A 65 -1.51 6.08 2.68
N PRO A 66 -2.07 5.01 2.09
CA PRO A 66 -3.32 5.06 1.35
C PRO A 66 -4.47 5.49 2.27
N ALA A 67 -5.42 6.24 1.70
CA ALA A 67 -6.65 6.61 2.38
C ALA A 67 -7.41 5.33 2.78
N GLU A 68 -7.83 5.28 4.04
CA GLU A 68 -8.68 4.21 4.54
C GLU A 68 -10.04 4.37 3.87
N LYS A 69 -10.52 3.35 3.14
CA LYS A 69 -11.84 3.38 2.51
C LYS A 69 -12.89 3.51 3.61
N THR A 70 -13.30 4.73 3.95
CA THR A 70 -14.48 4.96 4.78
C THR A 70 -15.66 4.39 4.00
N ALA A 71 -16.29 3.35 4.54
CA ALA A 71 -17.53 2.85 3.96
C ALA A 71 -18.50 4.04 3.89
N ALA A 72 -19.04 4.30 2.69
CA ALA A 72 -20.00 5.37 2.49
C ALA A 72 -21.12 5.24 3.55
N PRO A 73 -21.59 6.34 4.17
CA PRO A 73 -22.70 6.28 5.09
C PRO A 73 -23.86 5.57 4.38
N VAL A 74 -24.36 4.50 5.00
CA VAL A 74 -25.52 3.77 4.48
C VAL A 74 -26.67 4.78 4.44
N PRO A 75 -27.31 5.02 3.28
CA PRO A 75 -28.44 5.94 3.23
C PRO A 75 -29.51 5.42 4.21
N THR A 76 -29.87 6.26 5.18
CA THR A 76 -31.03 6.04 6.03
C THR A 76 -32.23 5.91 5.10
N VAL A 77 -32.73 4.68 4.93
CA VAL A 77 -33.95 4.45 4.16
C VAL A 77 -35.08 5.02 5.00
N VAL A 78 -35.54 6.20 4.62
CA VAL A 78 -36.84 6.72 5.07
C VAL A 78 -37.87 5.77 4.46
N GLU A 79 -38.57 5.00 5.30
CA GLU A 79 -39.71 4.20 4.84
C GLU A 79 -40.73 5.15 4.21
N PRO A 80 -41.13 4.92 2.94
CA PRO A 80 -42.26 5.64 2.40
C PRO A 80 -43.53 5.18 3.12
N ASP A 81 -44.30 6.14 3.60
CA ASP A 81 -45.58 5.99 4.26
C ASP A 81 -46.61 5.47 3.23
N PHE A 82 -46.62 4.16 2.98
CA PHE A 82 -47.63 3.51 2.15
C PHE A 82 -48.88 3.21 2.99
N ALA A 83 -50.03 3.70 2.51
CA ALA A 83 -51.34 3.34 3.02
C ALA A 83 -51.49 1.80 3.12
N PRO A 84 -52.15 1.28 4.16
CA PRO A 84 -52.21 -0.16 4.42
C PRO A 84 -52.97 -0.86 3.28
N ALA A 85 -52.27 -1.70 2.52
CA ALA A 85 -52.89 -2.66 1.62
C ALA A 85 -53.58 -3.77 2.44
N PRO A 86 -54.70 -4.33 1.96
CA PRO A 86 -55.43 -5.37 2.68
C PRO A 86 -54.57 -6.62 2.88
N ALA A 87 -54.62 -7.16 4.10
CA ALA A 87 -53.83 -8.30 4.55
C ALA A 87 -54.07 -9.54 3.66
N VAL A 88 -53.04 -9.93 2.91
CA VAL A 88 -52.93 -11.28 2.34
C VAL A 88 -52.35 -12.18 3.44
N PRO A 89 -52.91 -13.38 3.72
CA PRO A 89 -52.36 -14.27 4.74
C PRO A 89 -50.94 -14.70 4.37
N GLU A 90 -49.97 -14.33 5.21
CA GLU A 90 -48.60 -14.81 5.15
C GLU A 90 -48.53 -16.29 5.52
N THR A 91 -48.48 -17.17 4.52
CA THR A 91 -48.01 -18.54 4.68
C THR A 91 -47.03 -18.91 3.57
N LEU A 92 -45.90 -18.21 3.52
CA LEU A 92 -44.69 -18.73 2.89
C LEU A 92 -43.60 -18.85 3.96
N PRO A 93 -42.90 -20.00 4.05
CA PRO A 93 -41.81 -20.15 5.00
C PRO A 93 -40.69 -19.18 4.60
N VAL A 94 -40.49 -18.16 5.43
CA VAL A 94 -39.33 -17.28 5.35
C VAL A 94 -38.10 -18.17 5.42
N ALA A 95 -37.35 -18.27 4.32
CA ALA A 95 -36.06 -18.93 4.29
C ALA A 95 -35.18 -18.25 5.35
N ALA A 96 -34.87 -18.98 6.43
CA ALA A 96 -34.03 -18.48 7.50
C ALA A 96 -32.71 -18.00 6.88
N SER A 97 -32.43 -16.70 7.00
CA SER A 97 -31.13 -16.15 6.63
C SER A 97 -30.05 -16.97 7.35
N PRO A 98 -28.97 -17.37 6.67
CA PRO A 98 -27.91 -18.12 7.31
C PRO A 98 -27.44 -17.35 8.54
N GLU A 99 -27.53 -17.99 9.72
CA GLU A 99 -27.03 -17.42 10.97
C GLU A 99 -25.57 -17.01 10.73
N GLN A 100 -25.30 -15.70 10.76
CA GLN A 100 -23.93 -15.25 10.65
C GLN A 100 -23.15 -15.82 11.85
N PRO A 101 -21.94 -16.35 11.63
CA PRO A 101 -21.17 -16.95 12.70
C PRO A 101 -20.98 -15.92 13.82
N ARG A 102 -21.37 -16.29 15.05
CA ARG A 102 -21.29 -15.42 16.24
C ARG A 102 -19.86 -14.92 16.51
N PHE A 103 -18.85 -15.61 15.98
CA PHE A 103 -17.44 -15.23 16.05
C PHE A 103 -16.77 -15.31 14.68
N THR A 104 -16.22 -14.19 14.23
CA THR A 104 -15.32 -14.11 13.08
C THR A 104 -13.88 -14.43 13.51
N THR A 105 -13.04 -14.93 12.60
CA THR A 105 -11.58 -15.14 12.83
C THR A 105 -10.88 -13.91 13.40
N MET A 106 -11.29 -12.71 12.97
CA MET A 106 -10.76 -11.44 13.48
C MET A 106 -11.03 -11.23 14.97
N ASN A 107 -12.22 -11.64 15.45
CA ASN A 107 -12.56 -11.56 16.87
C ASN A 107 -11.70 -12.51 17.70
N LEU A 108 -11.46 -13.73 17.22
CA LEU A 108 -10.57 -14.69 17.90
C LEU A 108 -9.15 -14.13 18.02
N LEU A 109 -8.61 -13.56 16.94
CA LEU A 109 -7.29 -12.92 16.95
C LEU A 109 -7.23 -11.72 17.90
N ALA A 110 -8.28 -10.90 17.94
CA ALA A 110 -8.36 -9.77 18.86
C ALA A 110 -8.40 -10.23 20.33
N VAL A 111 -9.12 -11.31 20.65
CA VAL A 111 -9.13 -11.90 22.00
C VAL A 111 -7.76 -12.47 22.36
N VAL A 112 -7.11 -13.23 21.47
CA VAL A 112 -5.74 -13.73 21.69
C VAL A 112 -4.76 -12.59 21.92
N TRP A 113 -4.86 -11.52 21.11
CA TRP A 113 -4.06 -10.32 21.28
C TRP A 113 -4.27 -9.69 22.66
N LEU A 114 -5.52 -9.51 23.10
CA LEU A 114 -5.87 -8.89 24.37
C LEU A 114 -5.39 -9.73 25.56
N CYS A 115 -5.55 -11.05 25.49
CA CYS A 115 -5.00 -11.99 26.47
C CYS A 115 -3.47 -11.90 26.54
N GLY A 116 -2.78 -11.84 25.40
CA GLY A 116 -1.33 -11.69 25.33
C GLY A 116 -0.84 -10.38 25.95
N ALA A 117 -1.47 -9.25 25.59
CA ALA A 117 -1.15 -7.94 26.15
C ALA A 117 -1.43 -7.88 27.66
N GLY A 118 -2.57 -8.44 28.10
CA GLY A 118 -2.93 -8.53 29.52
C GLY A 118 -1.94 -9.38 30.32
N ALA A 119 -1.59 -10.57 29.84
CA ALA A 119 -0.60 -11.44 30.46
C ALA A 119 0.76 -10.74 30.57
N PHE A 120 1.21 -10.05 29.51
CA PHE A 120 2.45 -9.27 29.51
C PHE A 120 2.46 -8.22 30.61
N LEU A 121 1.39 -7.42 30.71
CA LEU A 121 1.26 -6.36 31.72
C LEU A 121 1.18 -6.92 33.14
N ILE A 122 0.44 -8.02 33.35
CA ILE A 122 0.30 -8.65 34.67
C ILE A 122 1.64 -9.22 35.14
N VAL A 123 2.35 -9.96 34.28
CA VAL A 123 3.67 -10.52 34.61
C VAL A 123 4.66 -9.40 34.90
N GLY A 124 4.70 -8.36 34.04
CA GLY A 124 5.58 -7.21 34.25
C GLY A 124 5.27 -6.42 35.53
N ALA A 125 4.00 -6.14 35.79
CA ALA A 125 3.57 -5.38 36.96
C ALA A 125 3.76 -6.15 38.27
N THR A 126 3.49 -7.45 38.28
CA THR A 126 3.71 -8.30 39.46
C THR A 126 5.20 -8.49 39.75
N GLY A 127 6.02 -8.72 38.71
CA GLY A 127 7.47 -8.76 38.83
C GLY A 127 8.04 -7.46 39.39
N TYR A 128 7.65 -6.32 38.81
CA TYR A 128 8.05 -5.00 39.27
C TYR A 128 7.64 -4.73 40.73
N ARG A 129 6.38 -5.00 41.09
CA ARG A 129 5.89 -4.81 42.47
C ARG A 129 6.62 -5.69 43.48
N LYS A 130 6.88 -6.96 43.14
CA LYS A 130 7.63 -7.88 44.00
C LYS A 130 9.05 -7.37 44.23
N SER A 131 9.76 -6.98 43.16
CA SER A 131 11.11 -6.43 43.26
C SER A 131 11.16 -5.12 44.03
N LEU A 132 10.22 -4.20 43.80
CA LEU A 132 10.15 -2.95 44.54
C LEU A 132 9.88 -3.18 46.03
N LYS A 133 8.89 -4.02 46.36
CA LYS A 133 8.57 -4.34 47.75
C LYS A 133 9.74 -5.00 48.46
N ARG A 134 10.49 -5.86 47.76
CA ARG A 134 11.70 -6.50 48.30
C ARG A 134 12.81 -5.47 48.54
N ALA A 135 13.03 -4.56 47.60
CA ALA A 135 14.01 -3.49 47.74
C ALA A 135 13.66 -2.51 48.87
N GLU A 136 12.37 -2.20 49.06
CA GLU A 136 11.89 -1.36 50.17
C GLU A 136 11.95 -2.07 51.52
N TRP A 137 11.62 -3.37 51.58
CA TRP A 137 11.66 -4.17 52.81
C TRP A 137 13.09 -4.35 53.33
N ASN A 138 14.04 -4.60 52.43
CA ASN A 138 15.46 -4.75 52.75
C ASN A 138 16.22 -3.40 52.67
N GLY A 139 15.50 -2.29 52.48
CA GLY A 139 16.08 -0.98 52.27
C GLY A 139 16.39 -0.26 53.58
N ALA A 140 17.51 0.44 53.63
CA ALA A 140 17.90 1.33 54.71
C ALA A 140 17.96 2.79 54.23
N GLU A 141 17.90 3.73 55.17
CA GLU A 141 18.14 5.14 54.88
C GLU A 141 19.63 5.38 54.56
N PRO A 142 19.94 6.25 53.58
CA PRO A 142 21.32 6.59 53.26
C PRO A 142 22.01 7.36 54.40
N GLU A 143 23.32 7.18 54.54
CA GLU A 143 24.11 7.94 55.49
C GLU A 143 24.02 9.46 55.26
N PRO A 144 24.08 10.31 56.31
CA PRO A 144 23.96 11.77 56.17
C PRO A 144 24.94 12.39 55.17
N LYS A 145 26.19 11.90 55.12
CA LYS A 145 27.19 12.37 54.15
C LYS A 145 26.76 12.11 52.70
N LEU A 146 26.18 10.94 52.43
CA LEU A 146 25.68 10.57 51.12
C LEU A 146 24.47 11.41 50.72
N ILE A 147 23.58 11.72 51.66
CA ILE A 147 22.44 12.64 51.42
C ILE A 147 22.94 14.00 50.94
N VAL A 148 23.96 14.57 51.57
CA VAL A 148 24.55 15.86 51.15
C VAL A 148 25.09 15.80 49.72
N THR A 149 25.80 14.72 49.36
CA THR A 149 26.30 14.53 47.98
C THR A 149 25.15 14.44 46.97
N ILE A 150 24.06 13.74 47.32
CA ILE A 150 22.85 13.64 46.48
C ILE A 150 22.18 15.01 46.33
N GLN A 151 22.10 15.80 47.40
CA GLN A 151 21.56 17.17 47.38
C GLN A 151 22.36 18.08 46.46
N MET A 152 23.69 18.05 46.56
CA MET A 152 24.57 18.83 45.68
C MET A 152 24.43 18.40 44.21
N ALA A 153 24.36 17.10 43.94
CA ALA A 153 24.15 16.58 42.59
C ALA A 153 22.77 16.97 42.04
N ALA A 154 21.71 16.90 42.85
CA ALA A 154 20.35 17.27 42.48
C ALA A 154 20.25 18.77 42.17
N ALA A 155 20.89 19.62 42.98
CA ALA A 155 20.98 21.06 42.73
C ALA A 155 21.73 21.35 41.41
N LYS A 156 22.83 20.64 41.14
CA LYS A 156 23.61 20.79 39.91
C LYS A 156 22.83 20.40 38.64
N VAL A 157 22.01 19.36 38.71
CA VAL A 157 21.09 18.97 37.61
C VAL A 157 19.89 19.93 37.50
N GLY A 158 19.63 20.74 38.53
CA GLY A 158 18.49 21.64 38.60
C GLY A 158 17.17 20.92 38.87
N LEU A 159 17.17 19.91 39.73
CA LEU A 159 15.96 19.26 40.23
C LEU A 159 15.25 20.15 41.25
N LYS A 160 13.90 20.25 41.14
CA LYS A 160 13.07 21.06 42.04
C LYS A 160 12.84 20.43 43.42
N GLY A 161 13.05 19.12 43.53
CA GLY A 161 12.85 18.35 44.74
C GLY A 161 13.66 17.06 44.69
N LEU A 162 14.06 16.59 45.86
CA LEU A 162 14.82 15.35 46.00
C LEU A 162 13.88 14.15 45.87
N PRO A 163 14.29 13.09 45.15
CA PRO A 163 13.57 11.82 45.20
C PRO A 163 13.71 11.21 46.60
N ARG A 164 12.83 10.27 46.93
CA ARG A 164 13.08 9.37 48.05
C ARG A 164 14.36 8.58 47.73
N VAL A 165 15.20 8.33 48.72
CA VAL A 165 16.44 7.57 48.55
C VAL A 165 16.39 6.36 49.47
N LEU A 166 16.75 5.19 48.95
CA LEU A 166 16.93 3.98 49.74
C LEU A 166 18.21 3.28 49.31
N VAL A 167 18.94 2.77 50.29
CA VAL A 167 20.10 1.90 50.10
C VAL A 167 19.62 0.46 50.29
N SER A 168 19.75 -0.38 49.26
CA SER A 168 19.18 -1.73 49.27
C SER A 168 20.19 -2.77 48.74
N PRO A 169 20.30 -3.96 49.37
CA PRO A 169 21.11 -5.06 48.85
C PRO A 169 20.49 -5.73 47.63
N GLU A 170 19.23 -5.41 47.29
CA GLU A 170 18.49 -5.99 46.16
C GLU A 170 18.84 -5.35 44.81
N VAL A 171 19.65 -4.28 44.82
CA VAL A 171 20.16 -3.64 43.61
C VAL A 171 21.68 -3.66 43.62
N GLU A 172 22.27 -3.90 42.46
CA GLU A 172 23.73 -3.99 42.28
C GLU A 172 24.31 -2.70 41.67
N SER A 173 23.46 -1.86 41.07
CA SER A 173 23.84 -0.56 40.54
C SER A 173 22.81 0.50 40.92
N PRO A 174 23.22 1.77 41.08
CA PRO A 174 22.30 2.88 41.27
C PRO A 174 21.23 2.91 40.19
N ALA A 175 19.98 3.08 40.59
CA ALA A 175 18.85 3.09 39.67
C ALA A 175 17.72 3.97 40.19
N VAL A 176 17.10 4.70 39.28
CA VAL A 176 15.86 5.42 39.54
C VAL A 176 14.65 4.57 39.16
N THR A 177 13.71 4.45 40.08
CA THR A 177 12.45 3.70 39.90
C THR A 177 11.27 4.46 40.51
N GLY A 178 10.08 3.87 40.47
CA GLY A 178 8.83 4.45 40.94
C GLY A 178 7.82 4.70 39.83
N LEU A 179 6.57 4.98 40.21
CA LEU A 179 5.51 5.34 39.28
C LEU A 179 5.10 6.81 39.46
N LEU A 180 4.54 7.14 40.62
CA LEU A 180 4.09 8.49 40.97
C LEU A 180 5.11 9.25 41.83
N ARG A 181 5.89 8.52 42.63
CA ARG A 181 6.92 9.07 43.51
C ARG A 181 8.27 8.47 43.11
N PRO A 182 9.21 9.27 42.57
CA PRO A 182 10.50 8.75 42.19
C PRO A 182 11.29 8.30 43.42
N LEU A 183 11.92 7.13 43.29
CA LEU A 183 12.77 6.48 44.28
C LEU A 183 14.14 6.24 43.65
N LEU A 184 15.18 6.82 44.23
CA LEU A 184 16.57 6.50 43.93
C LEU A 184 17.00 5.32 44.80
N LEU A 185 17.24 4.17 44.17
CA LEU A 185 17.81 2.99 44.79
C LEU A 185 19.32 3.00 44.61
N LEU A 186 20.05 2.81 45.71
CA LEU A 186 21.50 2.68 45.72
C LEU A 186 21.89 1.31 46.26
N PRO A 187 22.94 0.65 45.71
CA PRO A 187 23.42 -0.61 46.26
C PRO A 187 23.95 -0.40 47.68
N ALA A 188 23.86 -1.44 48.52
CA ALA A 188 24.33 -1.40 49.91
C ALA A 188 25.79 -0.96 50.07
N GLY A 189 26.63 -1.25 49.07
CA GLY A 189 28.02 -0.82 49.02
C GLY A 189 28.27 0.56 48.41
N PHE A 190 27.26 1.35 48.02
CA PHE A 190 27.52 2.67 47.40
C PHE A 190 27.92 3.71 48.45
N PRO A 191 28.98 4.53 48.24
CA PRO A 191 29.87 4.64 47.07
C PRO A 191 31.22 3.90 47.22
N GLN A 192 31.31 2.82 48.01
CA GLN A 192 32.56 2.07 48.20
C GLN A 192 33.15 1.60 46.86
N GLY A 193 34.47 1.74 46.69
CA GLY A 193 35.18 1.41 45.44
C GLY A 193 35.14 2.52 44.37
N LEU A 194 34.40 3.60 44.61
CA LEU A 194 34.35 4.79 43.77
C LEU A 194 35.04 5.95 44.47
N SER A 195 35.79 6.76 43.72
CA SER A 195 36.22 8.08 44.18
C SER A 195 35.02 9.02 44.34
N ASP A 196 35.19 10.09 45.11
CA ASP A 196 34.13 11.10 45.31
C ASP A 196 33.61 11.68 43.98
N ASN A 197 34.51 11.88 43.00
CA ASN A 197 34.14 12.33 41.66
C ASN A 197 33.34 11.27 40.91
N GLU A 198 33.78 10.02 40.90
CA GLU A 198 33.07 8.92 40.23
C GLU A 198 31.66 8.72 40.80
N ALA A 199 31.53 8.71 42.14
CA ALA A 199 30.24 8.60 42.81
C ALA A 199 29.31 9.77 42.47
N ARG A 200 29.84 10.99 42.48
CA ARG A 200 29.09 12.20 42.10
C ARG A 200 28.62 12.16 40.65
N LEU A 201 29.47 11.69 39.72
CA LEU A 201 29.13 11.55 38.29
C LEU A 201 28.01 10.52 38.07
N ILE A 202 28.03 9.41 38.81
CA ILE A 202 26.95 8.41 38.78
C ILE A 202 25.64 8.98 39.32
N LEU A 203 25.69 9.73 40.43
CA LEU A 203 24.50 10.40 40.97
C LEU A 203 23.94 11.42 39.98
N LEU A 204 24.79 12.20 39.32
CA LEU A 204 24.35 13.12 38.26
C LEU A 204 23.64 12.40 37.12
N HIS A 205 24.13 11.23 36.71
CA HIS A 205 23.49 10.39 35.69
C HIS A 205 22.07 9.98 36.09
N GLU A 206 21.94 9.36 37.27
CA GLU A 206 20.65 8.88 37.77
C GLU A 206 19.66 10.03 38.00
N LEU A 207 20.12 11.17 38.54
CA LEU A 207 19.29 12.35 38.74
C LEU A 207 18.92 13.06 37.43
N THR A 208 19.75 12.94 36.38
CA THR A 208 19.43 13.45 35.04
C THR A 208 18.25 12.70 34.43
N HIS A 209 18.12 11.37 34.66
CA HIS A 209 16.92 10.63 34.26
C HIS A 209 15.63 11.20 34.90
N LEU A 210 15.70 11.62 36.16
CA LEU A 210 14.56 12.28 36.83
C LEU A 210 14.24 13.63 36.21
N LYS A 211 15.26 14.45 35.95
CA LYS A 211 15.09 15.78 35.34
C LYS A 211 14.44 15.68 33.96
N ARG A 212 14.80 14.66 33.18
CA ARG A 212 14.28 14.39 31.84
C ARG A 212 12.94 13.63 31.82
N ARG A 213 12.43 13.19 32.98
CA ARG A 213 11.23 12.34 33.11
C ARG A 213 11.34 11.02 32.33
N ASP A 214 12.55 10.46 32.27
CA ASP A 214 12.83 9.22 31.55
C ASP A 214 12.05 8.02 32.11
N LEU A 215 11.66 8.08 33.38
CA LEU A 215 10.82 7.10 34.05
C LEU A 215 9.42 7.01 33.43
N SER A 216 8.79 8.16 33.15
CA SER A 216 7.47 8.22 32.51
C SER A 216 7.52 7.69 31.08
N VAL A 217 8.56 8.07 30.33
CA VAL A 217 8.81 7.54 28.98
C VAL A 217 8.99 6.02 29.04
N ASN A 218 9.73 5.51 30.03
CA ASN A 218 9.93 4.07 30.18
C ASN A 218 8.62 3.31 30.42
N TRP A 219 7.74 3.83 31.29
CA TRP A 219 6.41 3.24 31.52
C TRP A 219 5.56 3.23 30.26
N LEU A 220 5.56 4.33 29.50
CA LEU A 220 4.89 4.41 28.22
C LEU A 220 5.42 3.35 27.24
N LEU A 221 6.73 3.19 27.13
CA LEU A 221 7.33 2.16 26.27
C LEU A 221 6.98 0.75 26.72
N CYS A 222 6.89 0.48 28.02
CA CYS A 222 6.45 -0.82 28.53
C CYS A 222 5.00 -1.12 28.14
N LEU A 223 4.11 -0.12 28.24
CA LEU A 223 2.72 -0.24 27.81
C LEU A 223 2.62 -0.47 26.31
N LEU A 224 3.30 0.33 25.50
CA LEU A 224 3.32 0.18 24.04
C LEU A 224 3.93 -1.17 23.63
N GLN A 225 4.97 -1.64 24.32
CA GLN A 225 5.58 -2.94 24.08
C GLN A 225 4.64 -4.10 24.41
N ALA A 226 3.83 -3.95 25.47
CA ALA A 226 2.79 -4.93 25.80
C ALA A 226 1.66 -4.94 24.77
N VAL A 227 1.24 -3.78 24.28
CA VAL A 227 0.20 -3.64 23.25
C VAL A 227 0.68 -4.19 21.89
N HIS A 228 1.93 -3.91 21.53
CA HIS A 228 2.57 -4.32 20.27
C HIS A 228 3.49 -5.54 20.44
N TRP A 229 3.19 -6.41 21.40
CA TRP A 229 4.05 -7.54 21.78
C TRP A 229 4.36 -8.49 20.61
N PHE A 230 3.46 -8.59 19.63
CA PHE A 230 3.61 -9.41 18.43
C PHE A 230 4.57 -8.82 17.38
N ASN A 231 4.94 -7.53 17.48
CA ASN A 231 5.69 -6.82 16.44
C ASN A 231 7.21 -6.78 16.77
N PRO A 232 8.06 -7.60 16.13
CA PRO A 232 9.49 -7.67 16.42
C PRO A 232 10.25 -6.37 16.09
N VAL A 233 9.76 -5.58 15.13
CA VAL A 233 10.35 -4.27 14.80
C VAL A 233 10.22 -3.32 15.99
N MET A 234 9.08 -3.38 16.71
CA MET A 234 8.88 -2.56 17.90
C MET A 234 9.79 -2.98 19.05
N TRP A 235 9.99 -4.28 19.25
CA TRP A 235 10.96 -4.79 20.23
C TRP A 235 12.37 -4.24 19.99
N PHE A 236 12.83 -4.31 18.74
CA PHE A 236 14.13 -3.78 18.35
C PHE A 236 14.20 -2.25 18.50
N SER A 237 13.17 -1.55 18.05
CA SER A 237 13.06 -0.10 18.11
C SER A 237 13.09 0.43 19.54
N PHE A 238 12.33 -0.18 20.45
CA PHE A 238 12.33 0.21 21.86
C PHE A 238 13.64 -0.13 22.57
N SER A 239 14.29 -1.24 22.19
CA SER A 239 15.66 -1.53 22.64
C SER A 239 16.61 -0.39 22.25
N ARG A 240 16.51 0.07 21.01
CA ARG A 240 17.38 1.10 20.48
C ARG A 240 17.08 2.51 21.01
N LEU A 241 15.80 2.82 21.20
CA LEU A 241 15.35 4.05 21.87
C LEU A 241 15.93 4.13 23.30
N ARG A 242 15.89 3.02 24.05
CA ARG A 242 16.51 2.95 25.40
C ARG A 242 18.01 3.21 25.34
N ALA A 243 18.74 2.63 24.37
CA ALA A 243 20.16 2.92 24.18
C ALA A 243 20.43 4.41 23.87
N ASP A 244 19.62 5.03 23.01
CA ASP A 244 19.75 6.46 22.71
C ASP A 244 19.40 7.35 23.91
N ARG A 245 18.47 6.91 24.76
CA ARG A 245 18.13 7.60 26.01
C ARG A 245 19.32 7.66 26.96
N GLU A 246 20.02 6.53 27.13
CA GLU A 246 21.24 6.45 27.95
C GLU A 246 22.34 7.36 27.38
N ALA A 247 22.61 7.29 26.06
CA ALA A 247 23.60 8.17 25.42
C ALA A 247 23.24 9.66 25.56
N ALA A 248 21.96 10.01 25.47
CA ALA A 248 21.49 11.37 25.70
C ALA A 248 21.63 11.81 27.17
N CYS A 249 21.59 10.87 28.12
CA CYS A 249 21.82 11.13 29.54
C CYS A 249 23.30 11.41 29.78
N ASP A 250 24.16 10.53 29.28
CA ASP A 250 25.62 10.68 29.32
C ASP A 250 26.04 12.05 28.76
N ALA A 251 25.50 12.43 27.59
CA ALA A 251 25.77 13.71 26.95
C ALA A 251 25.35 14.94 27.77
N GLN A 252 24.33 14.83 28.62
CA GLN A 252 23.89 15.91 29.52
C GLN A 252 24.77 15.99 30.76
N VAL A 253 25.16 14.85 31.35
CA VAL A 253 26.14 14.82 32.45
C VAL A 253 27.44 15.47 32.01
N LEU A 254 27.94 15.10 30.83
CA LEU A 254 29.13 15.70 30.22
C LEU A 254 29.00 17.19 29.88
N ALA A 255 27.77 17.69 29.68
CA ALA A 255 27.53 19.11 29.46
C ALA A 255 27.57 19.93 30.76
N LEU A 256 27.27 19.30 31.90
CA LEU A 256 27.28 19.91 33.25
C LEU A 256 28.67 19.89 33.92
N GLU A 257 29.59 19.11 33.38
CA GLU A 257 30.93 18.89 33.93
C GLU A 257 32.04 19.46 33.06
N LYS A 258 33.22 19.60 33.68
CA LYS A 258 34.45 19.97 32.99
C LYS A 258 35.00 18.77 32.20
N GLU A 259 35.84 19.05 31.20
CA GLU A 259 36.35 18.03 30.28
C GLU A 259 37.32 17.03 30.93
N ASP A 260 37.98 17.42 32.02
CA ASP A 260 38.91 16.61 32.81
C ASP A 260 38.22 15.40 33.48
N LEU A 261 36.92 15.50 33.79
CA LEU A 261 36.15 14.45 34.44
C LEU A 261 35.58 13.38 33.49
N ARG A 262 35.88 13.45 32.19
CA ARG A 262 35.39 12.46 31.19
C ARG A 262 35.94 11.06 31.44
N ALA A 263 37.23 10.96 31.77
CA ALA A 263 37.89 9.69 32.04
C ALA A 263 37.32 9.07 33.32
N ASP A 264 37.22 9.85 34.40
CA ASP A 264 36.60 9.44 35.66
C ASP A 264 35.18 8.91 35.44
N TYR A 265 34.38 9.58 34.60
CA TYR A 265 33.03 9.11 34.29
C TYR A 265 33.02 7.76 33.56
N GLY A 266 33.91 7.58 32.56
CA GLY A 266 34.06 6.30 31.86
C GLY A 266 34.49 5.16 32.80
N HIS A 267 35.42 5.43 33.71
CA HIS A 267 35.86 4.48 34.73
C HIS A 267 34.75 4.13 35.73
N ALA A 268 33.98 5.12 36.18
CA ALA A 268 32.83 4.92 37.05
C ALA A 268 31.81 3.95 36.42
N LEU A 269 31.47 4.14 35.14
CA LEU A 269 30.56 3.26 34.41
C LEU A 269 31.12 1.84 34.25
N LEU A 270 32.43 1.69 34.00
CA LEU A 270 33.08 0.38 33.91
C LEU A 270 33.02 -0.38 35.24
N LYS A 271 33.37 0.28 36.35
CA LYS A 271 33.35 -0.31 37.70
C LYS A 271 31.96 -0.82 38.08
N LEU A 272 30.91 -0.05 37.78
CA LEU A 272 29.53 -0.45 38.05
C LEU A 272 29.08 -1.67 37.24
N GLN A 273 29.57 -1.82 36.00
CA GLN A 273 29.15 -2.93 35.14
C GLN A 273 29.90 -4.23 35.40
N THR A 274 31.16 -4.16 35.85
CA THR A 274 31.93 -5.36 36.25
C THR A 274 31.43 -5.98 37.56
N ALA A 275 30.64 -5.24 38.35
CA ALA A 275 30.08 -5.69 39.61
C ALA A 275 28.74 -6.47 39.46
N THR A 276 28.24 -6.69 38.24
CA THR A 276 26.87 -7.20 37.98
C THR A 276 26.86 -8.63 37.41
N PRO A 277 26.49 -9.69 38.15
CA PRO A 277 26.03 -10.95 37.56
C PRO A 277 24.64 -10.79 36.90
N PRO A 278 24.25 -11.66 35.94
CA PRO A 278 22.98 -11.54 35.22
C PRO A 278 21.77 -11.77 36.15
N PHE A 279 21.14 -10.69 36.60
CA PHE A 279 19.93 -10.76 37.44
C PHE A 279 18.71 -11.32 36.68
N GLY A 280 17.86 -12.02 37.44
CA GLY A 280 16.81 -12.93 36.96
C GLY A 280 15.74 -12.35 36.03
N HIS A 281 15.21 -13.25 35.21
CA HIS A 281 14.31 -13.11 34.06
C HIS A 281 13.07 -12.19 34.22
N GLY A 282 12.61 -11.85 35.43
CA GLY A 282 11.34 -11.15 35.63
C GLY A 282 11.32 -9.68 35.18
N LEU A 283 12.43 -8.95 35.33
CA LEU A 283 12.54 -7.53 34.97
C LEU A 283 13.31 -7.29 33.66
N ALA A 284 14.08 -8.28 33.21
CA ALA A 284 14.80 -8.27 31.93
C ALA A 284 13.83 -8.26 30.73
N PHE A 285 12.66 -8.87 30.87
CA PHE A 285 11.61 -8.91 29.85
C PHE A 285 10.95 -7.54 29.61
N VAL A 286 10.87 -6.69 30.64
CA VAL A 286 10.28 -5.33 30.59
C VAL A 286 11.31 -4.26 30.22
N GLY A 287 12.57 -4.65 29.97
CA GLY A 287 13.62 -3.74 29.51
C GLY A 287 14.10 -2.72 30.55
N PHE A 288 13.72 -2.87 31.82
CA PHE A 288 14.17 -2.00 32.91
C PHE A 288 15.67 -2.18 33.24
N PHE A 289 16.25 -3.35 32.94
CA PHE A 289 17.63 -3.70 33.33
C PHE A 289 18.53 -4.26 32.21
N LYS A 290 18.17 -4.14 30.92
CA LYS A 290 19.13 -4.39 29.82
C LYS A 290 20.11 -3.22 29.66
N ARG A 291 20.90 -2.91 30.69
CA ARG A 291 21.91 -1.83 30.70
C ARG A 291 23.24 -2.22 30.05
N GLY A 292 23.50 -3.51 29.81
CA GLY A 292 24.85 -4.00 29.47
C GLY A 292 25.22 -4.07 27.97
N MET A 293 24.26 -4.12 27.05
CA MET A 293 24.55 -4.44 25.63
C MET A 293 25.25 -3.32 24.84
N ASP A 294 25.29 -2.09 25.36
CA ASP A 294 25.80 -0.91 24.64
C ASP A 294 26.90 -0.14 25.39
N LEU A 295 27.50 -0.70 26.45
CA LEU A 295 28.52 -0.01 27.25
C LEU A 295 29.71 0.46 26.42
N HIS A 296 30.24 -0.40 25.56
CA HIS A 296 31.34 -0.05 24.66
C HIS A 296 30.95 1.11 23.73
N THR A 297 29.70 1.15 23.26
CA THR A 297 29.17 2.28 22.48
C THR A 297 29.15 3.56 23.32
N ARG A 298 28.69 3.49 24.58
CA ARG A 298 28.65 4.63 25.51
C ARG A 298 30.04 5.18 25.82
N ILE A 299 31.00 4.32 26.19
CA ILE A 299 32.40 4.72 26.48
C ILE A 299 33.04 5.39 25.25
N ARG A 300 32.78 4.86 24.05
CA ARG A 300 33.24 5.46 22.80
C ARG A 300 32.63 6.85 22.57
N GLU A 301 31.35 7.04 22.88
CA GLU A 301 30.67 8.32 22.72
C GLU A 301 31.06 9.34 23.79
N ILE A 302 31.33 8.89 25.02
CA ILE A 302 31.88 9.72 26.11
C ILE A 302 33.28 10.21 25.76
N SER A 303 34.17 9.33 25.28
CA SER A 303 35.54 9.69 24.91
C SER A 303 35.62 10.64 23.70
N ARG A 304 34.66 10.54 22.78
CA ARG A 304 34.56 11.40 21.58
C ARG A 304 33.55 12.53 21.72
N TYR A 305 33.08 12.81 22.94
CA TYR A 305 32.04 13.81 23.15
C TYR A 305 32.52 15.19 22.69
N ARG A 306 31.76 15.78 21.76
CA ARG A 306 31.97 17.14 21.28
C ARG A 306 30.62 17.86 21.25
N ARG A 307 30.61 19.13 21.68
CA ARG A 307 29.42 19.98 21.52
C ARG A 307 29.17 20.19 20.03
N VAL A 308 27.98 19.81 19.57
CA VAL A 308 27.56 20.03 18.17
C VAL A 308 27.29 21.51 17.93
N HIS A 309 27.59 21.98 16.71
CA HIS A 309 27.31 23.36 16.33
C HIS A 309 25.78 23.61 16.32
N PRO A 310 25.28 24.76 16.82
CA PRO A 310 23.85 25.03 16.94
C PRO A 310 23.07 24.92 15.61
N ALA A 311 23.71 25.19 14.48
CA ALA A 311 23.09 25.02 13.15
C ALA A 311 22.57 23.58 12.90
N TRP A 312 23.26 22.56 13.42
CA TRP A 312 22.82 21.17 13.29
C TRP A 312 21.58 20.86 14.12
N ASN A 313 21.29 21.66 15.17
CA ASN A 313 20.05 21.51 15.93
C ASN A 313 18.83 21.91 15.10
N ALA A 314 18.93 22.97 14.29
CA ALA A 314 17.85 23.38 13.40
C ALA A 314 17.59 22.33 12.32
N ALA A 315 18.63 21.82 11.67
CA ALA A 315 18.51 20.73 10.70
C ALA A 315 17.88 19.47 11.32
N ALA A 316 18.32 19.07 12.52
CA ALA A 316 17.75 17.94 13.23
C ALA A 316 16.27 18.14 13.60
N ALA A 317 15.89 19.35 14.00
CA ALA A 317 14.49 19.69 14.27
C ALA A 317 13.61 19.54 13.02
N VAL A 318 14.09 20.00 11.87
CA VAL A 318 13.40 19.82 10.58
C VAL A 318 13.26 18.34 10.25
N VAL A 319 14.31 17.52 10.42
CA VAL A 319 14.24 16.08 10.15
C VAL A 319 13.21 15.41 11.06
N VAL A 320 13.21 15.69 12.36
CA VAL A 320 12.20 15.16 13.30
C VAL A 320 10.79 15.61 12.88
N GLY A 321 10.62 16.87 12.50
CA GLY A 321 9.35 17.43 12.02
C GLY A 321 8.84 16.73 10.77
N VAL A 322 9.71 16.53 9.77
CA VAL A 322 9.39 15.81 8.53
C VAL A 322 9.06 14.35 8.80
N CYS A 323 9.82 13.65 9.64
CA CYS A 323 9.51 12.27 10.04
C CYS A 323 8.20 12.16 10.80
N THR A 324 7.90 13.15 11.66
CA THR A 324 6.63 13.22 12.38
C THR A 324 5.50 13.36 11.36
N LEU A 325 5.60 14.34 10.46
CA LEU A 325 4.62 14.61 9.42
C LEU A 325 4.40 13.37 8.53
N PHE A 326 5.48 12.75 8.04
CA PHE A 326 5.44 11.52 7.27
C PHE A 326 4.72 10.38 8.01
N GLY A 327 4.94 10.24 9.32
CA GLY A 327 4.36 9.16 10.12
C GLY A 327 2.91 9.38 10.51
N ILE A 328 2.52 10.64 10.81
CA ILE A 328 1.19 10.95 11.35
C ILE A 328 0.14 11.28 10.30
N THR A 329 0.48 11.31 9.01
CA THR A 329 -0.45 11.76 7.97
C THR A 329 -1.15 10.60 7.27
N LYS A 330 -2.43 10.79 6.93
CA LYS A 330 -3.21 9.95 6.02
C LYS A 330 -3.41 10.68 4.68
N ALA A 331 -3.47 9.94 3.57
CA ALA A 331 -3.79 10.56 2.28
C ALA A 331 -5.24 11.07 2.30
N GLU A 332 -5.44 12.25 1.70
CA GLU A 332 -6.78 12.77 1.45
C GLU A 332 -7.52 11.80 0.54
N PRO A 333 -8.71 11.31 0.96
CA PRO A 333 -9.56 10.58 0.04
C PRO A 333 -9.86 11.51 -1.15
N PRO A 334 -9.79 11.03 -2.39
CA PRO A 334 -10.05 11.88 -3.55
C PRO A 334 -11.39 12.58 -3.37
N ALA A 335 -11.40 13.91 -3.58
CA ALA A 335 -12.59 14.72 -3.43
C ALA A 335 -13.73 14.09 -4.25
N PRO A 336 -14.94 13.93 -3.68
CA PRO A 336 -16.09 13.54 -4.49
C PRO A 336 -16.23 14.56 -5.60
N ALA A 337 -16.27 14.10 -6.85
CA ALA A 337 -16.46 14.96 -8.01
C ALA A 337 -17.70 15.85 -7.76
N PRO A 338 -17.66 17.15 -8.12
CA PRO A 338 -18.81 18.03 -7.96
C PRO A 338 -20.02 17.39 -8.64
N ALA A 339 -21.08 17.20 -7.86
CA ALA A 339 -22.31 16.60 -8.33
C ALA A 339 -22.94 17.51 -9.40
N GLU A 340 -22.74 17.16 -10.67
CA GLU A 340 -23.63 17.64 -11.73
C GLU A 340 -25.01 17.06 -11.46
N GLY A 341 -25.97 17.96 -11.23
CA GLY A 341 -27.31 17.62 -10.80
C GLY A 341 -28.01 16.65 -11.73
N LYS A 342 -28.21 15.42 -11.25
CA LYS A 342 -29.35 14.60 -11.61
C LYS A 342 -29.96 14.07 -10.32
N SER A 343 -31.22 14.45 -10.13
CA SER A 343 -32.06 14.03 -9.00
C SER A 343 -32.20 12.51 -9.05
N GLU A 344 -31.56 11.81 -8.12
CA GLU A 344 -31.79 10.39 -7.89
C GLU A 344 -32.49 10.21 -6.54
N THR A 345 -33.80 9.96 -6.62
CA THR A 345 -34.58 9.34 -5.57
C THR A 345 -34.09 7.90 -5.39
N THR A 346 -33.46 7.65 -4.25
CA THR A 346 -33.28 6.35 -3.55
C THR A 346 -33.51 5.06 -4.36
N ALA A 347 -32.42 4.31 -4.61
CA ALA A 347 -32.47 2.85 -4.60
C ALA A 347 -31.15 2.24 -4.11
N LYS A 348 -31.30 1.29 -3.19
CA LYS A 348 -30.30 0.55 -2.44
C LYS A 348 -29.53 -0.41 -3.36
N LYS A 349 -28.20 -0.43 -3.22
CA LYS A 349 -27.33 -1.62 -3.10
C LYS A 349 -27.67 -2.82 -4.01
N ASP A 350 -27.02 -2.87 -5.18
CA ASP A 350 -26.56 -4.10 -5.81
C ASP A 350 -25.21 -3.85 -6.51
N ALA A 351 -24.37 -4.88 -6.56
CA ALA A 351 -23.02 -4.83 -7.11
C ALA A 351 -23.00 -4.19 -8.52
N GLY A 352 -22.12 -3.20 -8.70
CA GLY A 352 -22.07 -2.32 -9.88
C GLY A 352 -22.13 -3.07 -11.21
N ALA A 353 -23.31 -3.11 -11.80
CA ALA A 353 -23.47 -3.35 -13.22
C ALA A 353 -22.91 -2.13 -13.95
N LEU A 354 -21.92 -2.35 -14.82
CA LEU A 354 -21.49 -1.33 -15.79
C LEU A 354 -22.73 -0.81 -16.54
N PRO A 355 -22.78 0.48 -16.94
CA PRO A 355 -23.87 0.99 -17.78
C PRO A 355 -24.11 0.05 -18.97
N VAL A 356 -25.37 -0.22 -19.33
CA VAL A 356 -25.72 -1.20 -20.38
C VAL A 356 -24.95 -0.95 -21.68
N GLN A 357 -24.80 0.32 -22.06
CA GLN A 357 -24.01 0.76 -23.21
C GLN A 357 -22.54 0.34 -23.12
N GLN A 358 -21.96 0.39 -21.92
CA GLN A 358 -20.58 0.04 -21.66
C GLN A 358 -20.38 -1.49 -21.57
N VAL A 359 -21.38 -2.22 -21.08
CA VAL A 359 -21.42 -3.69 -21.16
C VAL A 359 -21.40 -4.12 -22.63
N VAL A 360 -22.25 -3.52 -23.46
CA VAL A 360 -22.32 -3.83 -24.90
C VAL A 360 -21.05 -3.41 -25.64
N ALA A 361 -20.46 -2.25 -25.31
CA ALA A 361 -19.20 -1.79 -25.88
C ALA A 361 -17.98 -2.65 -25.47
N ASN A 362 -18.05 -3.32 -24.32
CA ASN A 362 -17.05 -4.30 -23.89
C ASN A 362 -17.28 -5.64 -24.62
N ARG A 363 -18.52 -6.13 -24.68
CA ARG A 363 -18.85 -7.36 -25.44
C ARG A 363 -18.49 -7.26 -26.92
N LEU A 364 -18.74 -6.11 -27.57
CA LEU A 364 -18.31 -5.85 -28.96
C LEU A 364 -16.80 -6.00 -29.18
N ARG A 365 -15.98 -5.89 -28.12
CA ARG A 365 -14.52 -6.02 -28.20
C ARG A 365 -13.99 -7.35 -27.71
N GLU A 366 -14.69 -8.00 -26.78
CA GLU A 366 -14.35 -9.31 -26.27
C GLU A 366 -14.75 -10.44 -27.23
N ILE A 367 -15.86 -10.29 -27.94
CA ILE A 367 -16.29 -11.28 -28.93
C ILE A 367 -15.36 -11.18 -30.14
N VAL A 368 -14.57 -12.24 -30.34
CA VAL A 368 -13.63 -12.36 -31.45
C VAL A 368 -14.21 -13.30 -32.50
N ILE A 369 -14.39 -12.80 -33.72
CA ILE A 369 -14.94 -13.55 -34.83
C ILE A 369 -13.81 -14.35 -35.49
N PRO A 370 -13.90 -15.70 -35.55
CA PRO A 370 -12.84 -16.54 -36.09
C PRO A 370 -12.60 -16.28 -37.58
N GLU A 371 -13.66 -16.19 -38.38
CA GLU A 371 -13.57 -15.85 -39.81
C GLU A 371 -14.83 -15.14 -40.29
N VAL A 372 -14.66 -14.18 -41.19
CA VAL A 372 -15.71 -13.50 -41.97
C VAL A 372 -15.26 -13.60 -43.42
N ASP A 373 -16.06 -14.21 -44.29
CA ASP A 373 -15.85 -14.19 -45.75
C ASP A 373 -17.17 -13.78 -46.42
N PHE A 374 -17.39 -12.48 -46.56
CA PHE A 374 -18.54 -11.94 -47.28
C PHE A 374 -18.17 -11.71 -48.74
N ALA A 375 -18.96 -12.29 -49.64
CA ALA A 375 -18.90 -12.06 -51.08
C ALA A 375 -20.32 -11.77 -51.57
N ASP A 376 -20.52 -10.59 -52.19
CA ASP A 376 -21.82 -10.12 -52.70
C ASP A 376 -22.99 -10.19 -51.69
N THR A 377 -22.68 -10.04 -50.40
CA THR A 377 -23.61 -10.19 -49.29
C THR A 377 -24.38 -8.90 -49.02
N THR A 378 -25.68 -9.01 -48.72
CA THR A 378 -26.51 -7.87 -48.29
C THR A 378 -26.19 -7.45 -46.84
N LEU A 379 -26.47 -6.19 -46.47
CA LEU A 379 -26.29 -5.73 -45.09
C LEU A 379 -27.10 -6.57 -44.08
N GLU A 380 -28.30 -7.02 -44.46
CA GLU A 380 -29.14 -7.90 -43.63
C GLU A 380 -28.48 -9.26 -43.37
N GLU A 381 -28.00 -9.93 -44.42
CA GLU A 381 -27.30 -11.21 -44.29
C GLU A 381 -26.02 -11.09 -43.46
N ALA A 382 -25.28 -9.99 -43.64
CA ALA A 382 -24.08 -9.72 -42.86
C ALA A 382 -24.39 -9.48 -41.38
N VAL A 383 -25.41 -8.67 -41.05
CA VAL A 383 -25.83 -8.42 -39.66
C VAL A 383 -26.42 -9.68 -39.03
N ALA A 384 -27.13 -10.51 -39.79
CA ALA A 384 -27.63 -11.80 -39.33
C ALA A 384 -26.49 -12.76 -38.98
N TYR A 385 -25.44 -12.81 -39.80
CA TYR A 385 -24.23 -13.56 -39.50
C TYR A 385 -23.53 -13.04 -38.24
N LEU A 386 -23.34 -11.72 -38.12
CA LEU A 386 -22.73 -11.11 -36.94
C LEU A 386 -23.55 -11.35 -35.65
N ARG A 387 -24.88 -11.37 -35.74
CA ARG A 387 -25.76 -11.73 -34.62
C ARG A 387 -25.53 -13.18 -34.20
N LEU A 388 -25.52 -14.11 -35.16
CA LEU A 388 -25.29 -15.55 -34.91
C LEU A 388 -23.95 -15.79 -34.22
N VAL A 389 -22.86 -15.24 -34.76
CA VAL A 389 -21.51 -15.37 -34.18
C VAL A 389 -21.42 -14.71 -32.81
N SER A 390 -22.03 -13.52 -32.64
CA SER A 390 -22.05 -12.86 -31.33
C SER A 390 -22.72 -13.69 -30.24
N THR A 391 -23.68 -14.55 -30.62
CA THR A 391 -24.40 -15.40 -29.67
C THR A 391 -23.60 -16.66 -29.30
N ALA A 392 -22.88 -17.22 -30.27
CA ALA A 392 -22.06 -18.41 -30.11
C ALA A 392 -20.80 -18.14 -29.28
N ASP A 393 -20.12 -17.01 -29.52
CA ASP A 393 -18.81 -16.69 -28.96
C ASP A 393 -18.84 -15.61 -27.85
N ASP A 394 -19.98 -15.42 -27.16
CA ASP A 394 -20.10 -14.53 -26.00
C ASP A 394 -19.48 -15.17 -24.75
N PRO A 395 -18.37 -14.63 -24.18
CA PRO A 395 -17.75 -15.15 -22.96
C PRO A 395 -18.57 -14.84 -21.69
N GLY A 396 -19.64 -14.03 -21.79
CA GLY A 396 -20.48 -13.63 -20.66
C GLY A 396 -21.35 -14.75 -20.11
N THR A 397 -21.46 -14.81 -18.77
CA THR A 397 -22.30 -15.79 -18.04
C THR A 397 -23.78 -15.37 -17.88
N GLY A 398 -24.16 -14.19 -18.39
CA GLY A 398 -25.51 -13.63 -18.23
C GLY A 398 -26.40 -13.74 -19.47
N THR A 399 -27.69 -14.02 -19.29
CA THR A 399 -28.72 -13.94 -20.32
C THR A 399 -29.17 -12.48 -20.54
N PRO A 400 -29.38 -12.02 -21.79
CA PRO A 400 -29.20 -12.73 -23.05
C PRO A 400 -27.72 -12.81 -23.51
N LYS A 401 -27.38 -13.92 -24.18
CA LYS A 401 -26.10 -14.11 -24.88
C LYS A 401 -26.14 -13.40 -26.23
N GLY A 402 -25.04 -12.78 -26.62
CA GLY A 402 -24.89 -12.06 -27.89
C GLY A 402 -25.38 -10.63 -27.87
N ILE A 403 -25.28 -9.98 -29.03
CA ILE A 403 -25.57 -8.55 -29.20
C ILE A 403 -26.75 -8.37 -30.13
N ASN A 404 -27.71 -7.55 -29.71
CA ASN A 404 -28.85 -7.24 -30.55
C ASN A 404 -28.50 -6.16 -31.57
N PHE A 405 -28.78 -6.42 -32.85
CA PHE A 405 -28.57 -5.47 -33.95
C PHE A 405 -29.92 -5.01 -34.52
N VAL A 406 -30.08 -3.70 -34.70
CA VAL A 406 -31.28 -3.08 -35.26
C VAL A 406 -30.88 -2.23 -36.46
N ILE A 407 -31.44 -2.52 -37.63
CA ILE A 407 -31.20 -1.74 -38.85
C ILE A 407 -32.32 -0.70 -38.97
N GLN A 408 -31.98 0.59 -38.95
CA GLN A 408 -32.91 1.70 -39.15
C GLN A 408 -32.75 2.27 -40.56
N VAL A 409 -33.64 1.88 -41.47
CA VAL A 409 -33.70 2.40 -42.84
C VAL A 409 -35.11 2.92 -43.12
N LYS A 410 -35.23 4.04 -43.85
CA LYS A 410 -36.54 4.58 -44.28
C LYS A 410 -37.21 3.59 -45.23
N ASN A 411 -38.50 3.31 -45.02
CA ASN A 411 -39.30 2.40 -45.85
C ASN A 411 -39.11 2.72 -47.35
N GLY A 412 -38.69 1.71 -48.13
CA GLY A 412 -38.52 1.80 -49.58
C GLY A 412 -37.09 1.99 -50.11
N VAL A 413 -36.06 2.02 -49.25
CA VAL A 413 -34.65 2.12 -49.68
C VAL A 413 -34.02 0.72 -49.76
N GLN A 414 -33.50 0.35 -50.93
CA GLN A 414 -32.78 -0.92 -51.13
C GLN A 414 -31.47 -0.92 -50.34
N LEU A 415 -31.24 -1.95 -49.53
CA LEU A 415 -30.06 -2.05 -48.68
C LEU A 415 -28.77 -2.23 -49.52
N PRO A 416 -27.68 -1.57 -49.13
CA PRO A 416 -26.39 -1.67 -49.83
C PRO A 416 -25.83 -3.10 -49.75
N ARG A 417 -25.19 -3.53 -50.85
CA ARG A 417 -24.44 -4.79 -50.95
C ARG A 417 -22.94 -4.56 -50.81
N MET A 418 -22.26 -5.48 -50.15
CA MET A 418 -20.80 -5.46 -50.00
C MET A 418 -20.15 -6.29 -51.10
N LYS A 419 -19.08 -5.76 -51.71
CA LYS A 419 -18.37 -6.42 -52.82
C LYS A 419 -17.54 -7.62 -52.33
N SER A 420 -16.72 -7.40 -51.31
CA SER A 420 -15.98 -8.48 -50.66
C SER A 420 -15.40 -7.99 -49.34
N LEU A 421 -15.57 -8.75 -48.25
CA LEU A 421 -14.96 -8.50 -46.96
C LEU A 421 -14.47 -9.81 -46.36
N ARG A 422 -13.15 -9.97 -46.24
CA ARG A 422 -12.53 -11.12 -45.58
C ARG A 422 -11.75 -10.69 -44.35
N LEU A 423 -12.15 -11.15 -43.18
CA LEU A 423 -11.52 -10.84 -41.90
C LEU A 423 -11.34 -12.13 -41.10
N LYS A 424 -10.16 -12.37 -40.52
CA LYS A 424 -9.90 -13.52 -39.64
C LYS A 424 -9.53 -13.04 -38.25
N ASN A 425 -10.10 -13.66 -37.22
CA ASN A 425 -9.76 -13.45 -35.81
C ASN A 425 -9.86 -11.97 -35.37
N VAL A 426 -10.97 -11.31 -35.73
CA VAL A 426 -11.20 -9.87 -35.49
C VAL A 426 -12.28 -9.63 -34.43
N PRO A 427 -12.14 -8.59 -33.58
CA PRO A 427 -13.22 -8.19 -32.68
C PRO A 427 -14.49 -7.83 -33.46
N LEU A 428 -15.66 -8.14 -32.92
CA LEU A 428 -16.97 -7.85 -33.51
C LEU A 428 -17.15 -6.36 -33.82
N ALA A 429 -16.59 -5.45 -33.00
CA ALA A 429 -16.56 -4.01 -33.24
C ALA A 429 -15.84 -3.63 -34.55
N ILE A 430 -14.79 -4.39 -34.93
CA ILE A 430 -13.99 -4.11 -36.11
C ILE A 430 -14.67 -4.65 -37.36
N ALA A 431 -15.23 -5.86 -37.28
CA ALA A 431 -16.07 -6.38 -38.35
C ALA A 431 -17.24 -5.43 -38.64
N LEU A 432 -17.91 -4.92 -37.59
CA LEU A 432 -19.01 -3.96 -37.73
C LEU A 432 -18.58 -2.64 -38.38
N LYS A 433 -17.39 -2.11 -38.03
CA LYS A 433 -16.84 -0.89 -38.65
C LYS A 433 -16.58 -1.08 -40.15
N TYR A 434 -15.96 -2.19 -40.56
CA TYR A 434 -15.71 -2.47 -41.98
C TYR A 434 -17.01 -2.70 -42.76
N VAL A 435 -18.00 -3.38 -42.16
CA VAL A 435 -19.33 -3.54 -42.75
C VAL A 435 -20.01 -2.18 -42.93
N CYS A 436 -19.98 -1.32 -41.91
CA CYS A 436 -20.56 0.03 -41.97
C CYS A 436 -19.88 0.91 -43.02
N ASP A 437 -18.56 0.85 -43.13
CA ASP A 437 -17.79 1.64 -44.09
C ASP A 437 -18.10 1.24 -45.54
N GLN A 438 -18.09 -0.07 -45.86
CA GLN A 438 -18.45 -0.57 -47.19
C GLN A 438 -19.90 -0.29 -47.58
N THR A 439 -20.79 -0.11 -46.60
CA THR A 439 -22.22 0.13 -46.81
C THR A 439 -22.66 1.59 -46.62
N ARG A 440 -21.73 2.51 -46.30
CA ARG A 440 -22.01 3.92 -45.95
C ARG A 440 -23.01 4.08 -44.80
N MET A 441 -22.98 3.16 -43.85
CA MET A 441 -23.76 3.18 -42.62
C MET A 441 -22.90 3.67 -41.45
N SER A 442 -23.55 4.02 -40.34
CA SER A 442 -22.93 4.30 -39.04
C SER A 442 -23.67 3.50 -37.97
N TYR A 443 -23.00 3.17 -36.87
CA TYR A 443 -23.65 2.46 -35.76
C TYR A 443 -23.56 3.25 -34.44
N ARG A 444 -24.58 3.09 -33.60
CA ARG A 444 -24.62 3.61 -32.23
C ARG A 444 -25.26 2.58 -31.29
N VAL A 445 -24.89 2.61 -30.01
CA VAL A 445 -25.52 1.76 -28.98
C VAL A 445 -26.61 2.57 -28.29
N ASP A 446 -27.83 2.03 -28.24
CA ASP A 446 -28.94 2.68 -27.55
C ASP A 446 -28.91 2.44 -26.02
N GLU A 447 -29.80 3.12 -25.29
CA GLU A 447 -29.94 2.95 -23.83
C GLU A 447 -30.43 1.56 -23.43
N ALA A 448 -31.03 0.81 -24.35
CA ALA A 448 -31.51 -0.57 -24.15
C ALA A 448 -30.44 -1.64 -24.46
N GLY A 449 -29.25 -1.25 -24.93
CA GLY A 449 -28.15 -2.16 -25.25
C GLY A 449 -28.19 -2.78 -26.65
N SER A 450 -29.00 -2.25 -27.55
CA SER A 450 -29.03 -2.66 -28.96
C SER A 450 -28.11 -1.77 -29.82
N VAL A 451 -27.44 -2.39 -30.79
CA VAL A 451 -26.61 -1.71 -31.78
C VAL A 451 -27.49 -1.30 -32.95
N ILE A 452 -27.73 0.01 -33.10
CA ILE A 452 -28.53 0.59 -34.17
C ILE A 452 -27.63 0.98 -35.34
N LEU A 453 -27.86 0.42 -36.53
CA LEU A 453 -27.22 0.83 -37.79
C LEU A 453 -28.12 1.80 -38.55
N ALA A 454 -27.62 2.98 -38.91
CA ALA A 454 -28.34 4.01 -39.65
C ALA A 454 -27.48 4.62 -40.80
N PRO A 455 -28.09 5.11 -41.89
CA PRO A 455 -27.36 5.79 -42.97
C PRO A 455 -26.58 6.99 -42.44
N GLN A 456 -25.34 7.18 -42.91
CA GLN A 456 -24.58 8.38 -42.58
C GLN A 456 -25.32 9.62 -43.12
N THR A 457 -25.69 10.55 -42.24
CA THR A 457 -26.33 11.81 -42.64
C THR A 457 -25.32 12.68 -43.39
N LEU A 458 -25.65 13.07 -44.62
CA LEU A 458 -24.89 14.06 -45.40
C LEU A 458 -24.81 15.37 -44.58
N GLY A 459 -23.68 15.60 -43.94
CA GLY A 459 -23.45 16.74 -43.05
C GLY A 459 -21.99 16.88 -42.61
N ASP A 460 -21.26 15.76 -42.49
CA ASP A 460 -19.83 15.78 -42.25
C ASP A 460 -19.07 15.51 -43.56
N GLY A 461 -18.58 16.59 -44.17
CA GLY A 461 -17.76 16.51 -45.37
C GLY A 461 -16.44 15.78 -45.09
N ALA A 462 -16.29 14.58 -45.66
CA ALA A 462 -15.00 13.96 -45.84
C ALA A 462 -14.82 13.61 -47.33
N ALA A 463 -14.02 14.43 -47.99
CA ALA A 463 -13.44 14.15 -49.30
C ALA A 463 -12.66 12.82 -49.29
N PRO A 464 -12.42 12.16 -50.45
CA PRO A 464 -11.63 10.93 -50.49
C PRO A 464 -10.24 11.16 -49.87
N PRO A 465 -9.77 10.33 -48.92
CA PRO A 465 -8.54 10.61 -48.19
C PRO A 465 -7.32 10.32 -49.08
N THR A 466 -6.63 11.38 -49.49
CA THR A 466 -5.21 11.32 -49.84
C THR A 466 -4.36 11.90 -48.70
N ALA A 467 -3.24 11.24 -48.42
CA ALA A 467 -2.28 11.45 -47.33
C ALA A 467 -2.83 11.13 -45.92
N ALA A 468 -2.71 9.86 -45.53
CA ALA A 468 -2.99 9.26 -44.21
C ALA A 468 -4.29 9.76 -43.54
N SER A 469 -5.35 8.97 -43.67
CA SER A 469 -6.61 9.18 -42.94
C SER A 469 -6.33 9.48 -41.44
N SER A 470 -7.19 10.28 -40.81
CA SER A 470 -7.09 10.60 -39.38
C SER A 470 -6.99 9.35 -38.49
N GLY A 471 -7.57 8.22 -38.94
CA GLY A 471 -7.44 6.90 -38.32
C GLY A 471 -6.03 6.31 -38.40
N GLN A 472 -5.37 6.33 -39.56
CA GLN A 472 -4.01 5.81 -39.73
C GLN A 472 -2.99 6.62 -38.91
N ALA A 473 -3.13 7.94 -38.86
CA ALA A 473 -2.27 8.79 -38.03
C ALA A 473 -2.46 8.48 -36.52
N TYR A 474 -3.71 8.28 -36.09
CA TYR A 474 -4.05 7.89 -34.72
C TYR A 474 -3.45 6.53 -34.33
N LEU A 475 -3.60 5.50 -35.16
CA LEU A 475 -3.00 4.18 -34.90
C LEU A 475 -1.47 4.23 -34.89
N ASN A 476 -0.84 4.95 -35.82
CA ASN A 476 0.62 5.11 -35.85
C ASN A 476 1.17 5.76 -34.58
N ASN A 477 0.45 6.73 -34.01
CA ASN A 477 0.83 7.33 -32.74
C ASN A 477 0.71 6.33 -31.57
N LYS A 478 -0.34 5.50 -31.55
CA LYS A 478 -0.49 4.44 -30.53
C LYS A 478 0.61 3.39 -30.60
N LEU A 479 0.96 2.94 -31.80
CA LEU A 479 2.03 1.97 -32.02
C LEU A 479 3.39 2.45 -31.50
N LYS A 480 3.64 3.76 -31.53
CA LYS A 480 4.85 4.39 -30.97
C LYS A 480 4.76 4.64 -29.47
N ALA A 481 3.56 4.95 -28.96
CA ALA A 481 3.36 5.35 -27.57
C ALA A 481 3.27 4.17 -26.59
N ILE A 482 2.71 3.04 -27.03
CA ILE A 482 2.56 1.84 -26.18
C ILE A 482 3.90 1.10 -26.15
N VAL A 483 4.56 1.10 -24.98
CA VAL A 483 5.85 0.42 -24.77
C VAL A 483 5.62 -0.90 -24.04
N ILE A 484 6.12 -2.00 -24.61
CA ILE A 484 5.99 -3.33 -24.03
C ILE A 484 7.22 -3.64 -23.18
N PRO A 485 7.07 -3.87 -21.85
CA PRO A 485 8.19 -4.07 -20.94
C PRO A 485 9.03 -5.31 -21.28
N SER A 486 8.37 -6.44 -21.57
CA SER A 486 9.05 -7.67 -21.95
C SER A 486 8.11 -8.64 -22.67
N ILE A 487 8.58 -9.25 -23.75
CA ILE A 487 7.93 -10.38 -24.41
C ILE A 487 8.98 -11.46 -24.68
N GLN A 488 8.59 -12.72 -24.44
CA GLN A 488 9.34 -13.90 -24.80
C GLN A 488 8.39 -14.88 -25.50
N PHE A 489 8.69 -15.23 -26.74
CA PHE A 489 8.00 -16.25 -27.52
C PHE A 489 8.98 -17.39 -27.82
N GLU A 490 8.53 -18.62 -27.57
CA GLU A 490 9.22 -19.86 -27.87
C GLU A 490 8.19 -20.79 -28.50
N ASP A 491 8.46 -21.24 -29.73
CA ASP A 491 7.56 -22.07 -30.56
C ASP A 491 6.09 -21.61 -30.58
N THR A 492 5.87 -20.29 -30.55
CA THR A 492 4.53 -19.68 -30.47
C THR A 492 3.96 -19.44 -31.85
N THR A 493 2.67 -19.71 -32.07
CA THR A 493 2.01 -19.40 -33.35
C THR A 493 1.84 -17.89 -33.54
N LEU A 494 1.75 -17.43 -34.80
CA LEU A 494 1.45 -16.02 -35.10
C LEU A 494 0.16 -15.55 -34.42
N GLU A 495 -0.86 -16.41 -34.37
CA GLU A 495 -2.17 -16.09 -33.80
C GLU A 495 -2.09 -15.87 -32.28
N GLU A 496 -1.39 -16.75 -31.56
CA GLU A 496 -1.13 -16.60 -30.12
C GLU A 496 -0.32 -15.34 -29.81
N ALA A 497 0.69 -15.05 -30.62
CA ALA A 497 1.53 -13.87 -30.45
C ALA A 497 0.73 -12.57 -30.61
N ILE A 498 -0.14 -12.49 -31.62
CA ILE A 498 -1.01 -11.34 -31.87
C ILE A 498 -2.08 -11.19 -30.76
N ASN A 499 -2.65 -12.28 -30.27
CA ASN A 499 -3.58 -12.25 -29.14
C ASN A 499 -2.93 -11.72 -27.85
N LEU A 500 -1.70 -12.13 -27.57
CA LEU A 500 -0.93 -11.60 -26.44
C LEU A 500 -0.68 -10.10 -26.60
N LEU A 501 -0.26 -9.66 -27.79
CA LEU A 501 -0.06 -8.24 -28.08
C LEU A 501 -1.34 -7.42 -27.96
N ARG A 502 -2.48 -7.96 -28.40
CA ARG A 502 -3.80 -7.33 -28.27
C ARG A 502 -4.11 -7.03 -26.80
N LYS A 503 -3.98 -8.04 -25.92
CA LYS A 503 -4.21 -7.88 -24.48
C LYS A 503 -3.25 -6.86 -23.85
N ARG A 504 -1.96 -6.98 -24.14
CA ARG A 504 -0.94 -6.04 -23.63
C ARG A 504 -1.15 -4.61 -24.12
N SER A 505 -1.64 -4.42 -25.34
CA SER A 505 -1.92 -3.09 -25.89
C SER A 505 -3.01 -2.37 -25.08
N VAL A 506 -4.01 -3.10 -24.57
CA VAL A 506 -5.09 -2.51 -23.75
C VAL A 506 -4.59 -2.17 -22.34
N GLU A 507 -3.80 -3.06 -21.74
CA GLU A 507 -3.23 -2.87 -20.39
C GLU A 507 -2.27 -1.66 -20.33
N LEU A 508 -1.50 -1.46 -21.39
CA LEU A 508 -0.38 -0.50 -21.42
C LEU A 508 -0.72 0.82 -22.14
N ASP A 509 -1.95 0.98 -22.67
CA ASP A 509 -2.43 2.24 -23.27
C ASP A 509 -2.95 3.20 -22.18
N VAL A 510 -2.01 3.83 -21.47
CA VAL A 510 -2.28 4.77 -20.37
C VAL A 510 -2.77 6.14 -20.88
N LYS A 511 -2.54 6.47 -22.15
CA LYS A 511 -2.90 7.77 -22.73
C LYS A 511 -4.37 7.86 -23.14
N GLU A 512 -5.01 6.73 -23.41
CA GLU A 512 -6.42 6.67 -23.78
C GLU A 512 -7.29 6.45 -22.54
N THR A 513 -8.13 7.43 -22.20
CA THR A 513 -9.02 7.35 -21.02
C THR A 513 -10.34 6.67 -21.34
N ASP A 514 -10.78 6.72 -22.60
CA ASP A 514 -12.02 6.07 -23.04
C ASP A 514 -11.81 4.55 -23.10
N PRO A 515 -12.50 3.76 -22.25
CA PRO A 515 -12.38 2.32 -22.28
C PRO A 515 -12.67 1.77 -23.67
N ALA A 516 -13.58 2.38 -24.46
CA ALA A 516 -13.95 2.00 -25.84
C ALA A 516 -12.80 2.02 -26.85
N LYS A 517 -11.82 2.90 -26.63
CA LYS A 517 -10.77 3.22 -27.59
C LYS A 517 -9.41 2.65 -27.21
N LYS A 518 -9.25 2.09 -26.01
CA LYS A 518 -7.97 1.55 -25.52
C LYS A 518 -7.41 0.43 -26.40
N GLY A 519 -6.09 0.44 -26.56
CA GLY A 519 -5.32 -0.58 -27.27
C GLY A 519 -5.29 -0.41 -28.79
N VAL A 520 -4.79 -1.44 -29.47
CA VAL A 520 -4.67 -1.52 -30.93
C VAL A 520 -5.28 -2.82 -31.43
N ASN A 521 -6.07 -2.72 -32.50
CA ASN A 521 -6.69 -3.88 -33.14
C ASN A 521 -5.78 -4.46 -34.21
N PHE A 522 -5.80 -5.79 -34.36
CA PHE A 522 -4.98 -6.54 -35.30
C PHE A 522 -5.87 -7.38 -36.21
N VAL A 523 -5.57 -7.39 -37.50
CA VAL A 523 -6.24 -8.21 -38.53
C VAL A 523 -5.18 -9.05 -39.23
N ILE A 524 -5.45 -10.33 -39.45
CA ILE A 524 -4.57 -11.23 -40.21
C ILE A 524 -5.29 -11.58 -41.52
N ARG A 525 -4.66 -11.37 -42.68
CA ARG A 525 -5.18 -11.79 -43.99
C ARG A 525 -4.40 -13.01 -44.50
N GLN A 526 -5.08 -14.05 -44.99
CA GLN A 526 -4.47 -15.27 -45.55
C GLN A 526 -4.95 -15.54 -46.99
N ARG A 527 -4.21 -16.37 -47.74
CA ARG A 527 -4.49 -16.69 -49.15
C ARG A 527 -5.79 -17.48 -49.32
N LYS A 528 -6.54 -17.19 -50.38
CA LYS A 528 -7.64 -18.05 -50.85
C LYS A 528 -7.03 -19.30 -51.51
N GLY A 529 -6.98 -20.43 -50.80
CA GLY A 529 -6.60 -21.73 -51.39
C GLY A 529 -5.81 -22.74 -50.54
N GLU A 530 -5.54 -22.51 -49.26
CA GLU A 530 -4.84 -23.50 -48.39
C GLU A 530 -5.78 -24.26 -47.45
N GLU A 531 -7.01 -24.53 -47.89
CA GLU A 531 -7.85 -25.58 -47.29
C GLU A 531 -8.13 -26.64 -48.35
N ALA A 532 -7.20 -27.59 -48.49
CA ALA A 532 -7.56 -28.89 -49.03
C ALA A 532 -8.46 -29.59 -47.99
N PRO A 533 -9.61 -30.17 -48.37
CA PRO A 533 -10.50 -30.82 -47.42
C PRO A 533 -9.78 -32.04 -46.82
N GLY A 534 -9.38 -31.93 -45.56
CA GLY A 534 -8.74 -33.02 -44.79
C GLY A 534 -7.37 -32.71 -44.16
N ALA A 535 -6.81 -31.51 -44.31
CA ALA A 535 -5.58 -31.14 -43.60
C ALA A 535 -5.89 -30.54 -42.21
N ASN A 536 -5.13 -30.97 -41.20
CA ASN A 536 -5.28 -30.51 -39.81
C ASN A 536 -4.90 -29.00 -39.74
N PRO A 537 -5.77 -28.10 -39.25
CA PRO A 537 -5.57 -26.64 -39.36
C PRO A 537 -4.36 -26.11 -38.58
N GLU A 538 -3.74 -26.92 -37.71
CA GLU A 538 -2.61 -26.52 -36.87
C GLU A 538 -1.22 -26.70 -37.51
N GLU A 539 -1.08 -27.46 -38.61
CA GLU A 539 0.23 -27.77 -39.21
C GLU A 539 0.78 -26.70 -40.17
N GLY A 540 -0.03 -25.73 -40.60
CA GLY A 540 0.35 -24.72 -41.60
C GLY A 540 0.59 -23.30 -41.07
N SER A 541 0.37 -23.04 -39.78
CA SER A 541 0.46 -21.67 -39.24
C SER A 541 1.92 -21.24 -39.00
N PRO A 542 2.33 -20.02 -39.41
CA PRO A 542 3.70 -19.56 -39.23
C PRO A 542 4.04 -19.44 -37.74
N LYS A 543 5.12 -20.11 -37.31
CA LYS A 543 5.59 -20.16 -35.92
C LYS A 543 6.82 -19.31 -35.68
N ILE A 544 6.85 -18.69 -34.50
CA ILE A 544 7.93 -17.88 -33.96
C ILE A 544 8.81 -18.81 -33.13
N LYS A 545 9.96 -19.24 -33.69
CA LYS A 545 10.88 -20.18 -33.03
C LYS A 545 11.52 -19.61 -31.76
N GLY A 546 11.74 -18.29 -31.72
CA GLY A 546 12.39 -17.63 -30.59
C GLY A 546 12.46 -16.13 -30.78
N LEU A 547 11.75 -15.37 -29.94
CA LEU A 547 11.77 -13.91 -29.95
C LEU A 547 11.75 -13.36 -28.53
N ARG A 548 12.79 -12.60 -28.16
CA ARG A 548 12.87 -11.92 -26.86
C ARG A 548 13.06 -10.42 -27.07
N LEU A 549 12.10 -9.64 -26.61
CA LEU A 549 12.11 -8.18 -26.72
C LEU A 549 11.89 -7.57 -25.34
N GLN A 550 12.58 -6.46 -25.06
CA GLN A 550 12.46 -5.72 -23.79
C GLN A 550 12.35 -4.23 -24.07
N ASN A 551 11.40 -3.58 -23.39
CA ASN A 551 11.14 -2.14 -23.47
C ASN A 551 11.04 -1.60 -24.91
N VAL A 552 10.34 -2.32 -25.78
CA VAL A 552 10.17 -1.93 -27.19
C VAL A 552 8.79 -1.32 -27.43
N PRO A 553 8.65 -0.32 -28.33
CA PRO A 553 7.35 0.12 -28.80
C PRO A 553 6.56 -1.02 -29.45
N LEU A 554 5.23 -1.00 -29.33
CA LEU A 554 4.33 -2.01 -29.90
C LEU A 554 4.52 -2.17 -31.41
N GLY A 555 4.70 -1.05 -32.14
CA GLY A 555 5.01 -1.08 -33.58
C GLY A 555 6.32 -1.81 -33.90
N THR A 556 7.34 -1.66 -33.05
CA THR A 556 8.62 -2.35 -33.19
C THR A 556 8.47 -3.85 -32.91
N ALA A 557 7.72 -4.22 -31.88
CA ALA A 557 7.41 -5.63 -31.59
C ALA A 557 6.69 -6.33 -32.75
N LEU A 558 5.69 -5.66 -33.34
CA LEU A 558 4.97 -6.17 -34.51
C LEU A 558 5.88 -6.35 -35.72
N LYS A 559 6.83 -5.43 -35.95
CA LYS A 559 7.79 -5.54 -37.06
C LYS A 559 8.67 -6.78 -36.92
N TYR A 560 9.16 -7.09 -35.71
CA TYR A 560 9.95 -8.30 -35.46
C TYR A 560 9.14 -9.59 -35.62
N ILE A 561 7.89 -9.60 -35.15
CA ILE A 561 6.99 -10.76 -35.33
C ILE A 561 6.69 -10.98 -36.82
N ALA A 562 6.39 -9.91 -37.55
CA ALA A 562 6.09 -9.99 -38.97
C ALA A 562 7.30 -10.49 -39.79
N ASP A 563 8.50 -10.03 -39.47
CA ASP A 563 9.74 -10.50 -40.09
C ASP A 563 9.97 -12.01 -39.88
N GLN A 564 9.80 -12.50 -38.64
CA GLN A 564 9.96 -13.93 -38.34
C GLN A 564 8.87 -14.82 -38.96
N THR A 565 7.70 -14.26 -39.25
CA THR A 565 6.54 -15.00 -39.79
C THR A 565 6.32 -14.77 -41.29
N ARG A 566 7.23 -14.06 -41.98
CA ARG A 566 7.12 -13.67 -43.40
C ARG A 566 5.82 -12.91 -43.72
N MET A 567 5.41 -12.05 -42.81
CA MET A 567 4.27 -11.14 -42.95
C MET A 567 4.76 -9.70 -43.10
N THR A 568 3.90 -8.84 -43.65
CA THR A 568 4.05 -7.40 -43.73
C THR A 568 2.95 -6.73 -42.93
N CYS A 569 3.29 -5.71 -42.16
CA CYS A 569 2.34 -4.94 -41.38
C CYS A 569 1.95 -3.66 -42.14
N THR A 570 0.67 -3.51 -42.46
CA THR A 570 0.08 -2.25 -42.95
C THR A 570 -0.82 -1.67 -41.87
N VAL A 571 -0.85 -0.34 -41.76
CA VAL A 571 -1.75 0.35 -40.82
C VAL A 571 -2.96 0.83 -41.62
N ASP A 572 -4.11 0.26 -41.34
CA ASP A 572 -5.40 0.67 -41.90
C ASP A 572 -6.10 1.65 -40.95
N ASP A 573 -7.26 2.18 -41.35
CA ASP A 573 -7.98 3.22 -40.61
C ASP A 573 -8.46 2.78 -39.22
N TYR A 574 -8.66 1.48 -39.01
CA TYR A 574 -9.24 0.92 -37.78
C TYR A 574 -8.41 -0.18 -37.12
N ALA A 575 -7.41 -0.73 -37.80
CA ALA A 575 -6.59 -1.83 -37.32
C ALA A 575 -5.23 -1.88 -38.01
N VAL A 576 -4.28 -2.62 -37.42
CA VAL A 576 -3.04 -3.01 -38.08
C VAL A 576 -3.26 -4.35 -38.75
N THR A 577 -3.06 -4.40 -40.05
CA THR A 577 -3.29 -5.58 -40.88
C THR A 577 -1.96 -6.26 -41.18
N LEU A 578 -1.89 -7.57 -40.91
CA LEU A 578 -0.77 -8.43 -41.27
C LEU A 578 -1.14 -9.20 -42.55
N VAL A 579 -0.33 -9.04 -43.59
CA VAL A 579 -0.51 -9.68 -44.90
C VAL A 579 0.76 -10.45 -45.27
N PRO A 580 0.69 -11.66 -45.86
CA PRO A 580 1.88 -12.38 -46.32
C PRO A 580 2.72 -11.51 -47.24
N SER A 581 4.05 -11.49 -47.04
CA SER A 581 4.97 -10.60 -47.75
C SER A 581 4.93 -10.74 -49.29
N GLU A 582 4.43 -11.87 -49.79
CA GLU A 582 4.26 -12.14 -51.22
C GLU A 582 3.06 -11.40 -51.85
N MET A 583 2.06 -10.99 -51.06
CA MET A 583 0.89 -10.20 -51.50
C MET A 583 1.08 -8.69 -51.36
N ALA A 584 2.18 -8.22 -50.77
CA ALA A 584 2.41 -6.81 -50.44
C ALA A 584 3.01 -5.97 -51.59
N LYS A 585 2.98 -6.49 -52.83
CA LYS A 585 3.46 -5.81 -54.04
C LYS A 585 2.35 -5.29 -54.91
#